data_AF-A0A423H0C7-F1
#
_entry.id   AF-A0A423H0C7-F1
#
_cell.length_a   1.000
_cell.length_b   1.000
_cell.length_c   1.000
_cell.angle_alpha   90.00
_cell.angle_beta   90.00
_cell.angle_gamma   90.00
#
_symmetry.space_group_name_H-M   'P 1'
#
loop_
_entity.id
_entity.type
_entity.pdbx_description
1 polymer ?
#
loop_
_entity_poly.entity_id
_entity_poly.type
_entity_poly.pdbx_seq_one_letter_code
_entity_poly.pdbx_strand_id
1 'polypeptide(L)'
;MTRAVALAEAKKRTKGTRKNLQAPGGVEQIPLVEWLAMVERKTEQIMGGGTVRQLSPLFDAPQYAQQFIELARKTLKCRDMHIRAKAVMVDAQGEPIINPKTKAPKVGFTEWPPKQESQAAA
;
A
#
# COMPACT_ATOMS: atom_id res chain seq x y z
N MET A 1 -6.87 -0.59 2.86
CA MET A 1 -6.66 0.69 2.11
C MET A 1 -7.78 1.68 2.43
N THR A 2 -7.49 2.99 2.53
CA THR A 2 -8.53 4.05 2.63
C THR A 2 -8.62 4.85 1.33
N ARG A 3 -9.80 5.41 1.04
CA ARG A 3 -10.01 6.23 -0.17
C ARG A 3 -9.10 7.45 -0.22
N ALA A 4 -8.84 8.10 0.92
CA ALA A 4 -7.96 9.27 0.98
C ALA A 4 -6.51 8.92 0.58
N VAL A 5 -6.00 7.78 1.05
CA VAL A 5 -4.67 7.29 0.67
C VAL A 5 -4.66 6.86 -0.79
N ALA A 6 -5.72 6.20 -1.28
CA ALA A 6 -5.85 5.85 -2.69
C ALA A 6 -5.86 7.10 -3.59
N LEU A 7 -6.53 8.17 -3.18
CA LEU A 7 -6.56 9.45 -3.90
C LEU A 7 -5.17 10.09 -3.97
N ALA A 8 -4.44 10.11 -2.85
CA ALA A 8 -3.07 10.63 -2.81
C ALA A 8 -2.14 9.81 -3.74
N GLU A 9 -2.29 8.49 -3.76
CA GLU A 9 -1.54 7.62 -4.66
C GLU A 9 -1.94 7.78 -6.12
N ALA A 10 -3.24 7.96 -6.41
CA ALA A 10 -3.73 8.24 -7.75
C ALA A 10 -3.14 9.53 -8.31
N LYS A 11 -3.14 10.62 -7.52
CA LYS A 11 -2.54 11.90 -7.92
C LYS A 11 -1.06 11.78 -8.31
N LYS A 12 -0.28 10.95 -7.61
CA LYS A 12 1.14 10.71 -7.93
C LYS A 12 1.33 9.90 -9.21
N ARG A 13 0.39 8.99 -9.53
CA ARG A 13 0.50 8.07 -10.66
C ARG A 13 -0.12 8.60 -11.95
N THR A 14 -1.07 9.52 -11.86
CA THR A 14 -1.76 10.09 -13.03
C THR A 14 -0.88 11.18 -13.65
N LYS A 15 -0.40 10.93 -14.87
CA LYS A 15 0.34 11.93 -15.65
C LYS A 15 -0.56 13.12 -15.98
N GLY A 16 0.00 14.32 -15.89
CA GLY A 16 -0.69 15.56 -16.27
C GLY A 16 -0.58 15.90 -17.75
N THR A 17 0.08 15.06 -18.56
CA THR A 17 0.37 15.34 -19.96
C THR A 17 -0.08 14.20 -20.87
N ARG A 18 -0.48 14.54 -22.09
CA ARG A 18 -0.82 13.60 -23.16
C ARG A 18 0.01 13.87 -24.41
N LYS A 19 0.30 12.84 -25.20
CA LYS A 19 0.97 13.00 -26.49
C LYS A 19 0.02 13.68 -27.46
N ASN A 20 0.47 14.77 -28.09
CA ASN A 20 -0.26 15.47 -29.13
C ASN A 20 0.75 15.94 -30.18
N LEU A 21 0.78 15.27 -31.34
CA LEU A 21 1.73 15.54 -32.42
C LEU A 21 1.54 16.92 -33.07
N GLN A 22 0.39 17.56 -32.86
CA GLN A 22 0.08 18.90 -33.39
C GLN A 22 0.53 20.02 -32.43
N ALA A 23 0.83 19.71 -31.17
CA ALA A 23 1.29 20.68 -30.19
C ALA A 23 2.81 20.92 -30.30
N PRO A 24 3.31 22.13 -30.01
CA PRO A 24 4.74 22.39 -29.92
C PRO A 24 5.40 21.44 -28.91
N GLY A 25 6.37 20.63 -29.36
CA GLY A 25 7.03 19.62 -28.51
C GLY A 25 6.28 18.29 -28.39
N GLY A 26 5.21 18.06 -29.16
CA GLY A 26 4.55 16.76 -29.27
C GLY A 26 3.74 16.34 -28.04
N VAL A 27 3.53 17.25 -27.08
CA VAL A 27 2.89 16.99 -25.78
C VAL A 27 1.96 18.15 -25.43
N GLU A 28 0.79 17.83 -24.90
CA GLU A 28 -0.21 18.79 -24.44
C GLU A 28 -0.49 18.56 -22.95
N GLN A 29 -0.67 19.65 -22.19
CA GLN A 29 -1.07 19.59 -20.79
C GLN A 29 -2.56 19.24 -20.70
N ILE A 30 -2.89 18.24 -19.88
CA ILE A 30 -4.28 17.83 -19.66
C ILE A 30 -4.97 18.92 -18.80
N PRO A 31 -6.14 19.44 -19.20
CA PRO A 31 -6.91 20.37 -18.41
C PRO A 31 -7.20 19.83 -17.01
N LEU A 32 -7.24 20.72 -16.00
CA LEU A 32 -7.38 20.33 -14.60
C LEU A 32 -8.62 19.46 -14.35
N VAL A 33 -9.75 19.79 -14.96
CA VAL A 33 -11.02 19.05 -14.80
C VAL A 33 -10.89 17.62 -15.33
N GLU A 34 -10.30 17.46 -16.52
CA GLU A 34 -10.05 16.15 -17.13
C GLU A 34 -9.06 15.33 -16.27
N TRP A 35 -7.99 15.97 -15.79
CA TRP A 35 -7.01 15.32 -14.93
C TRP A 35 -7.62 14.86 -13.60
N LEU A 36 -8.49 15.67 -12.98
CA LEU A 36 -9.21 15.29 -11.77
C LEU A 36 -10.12 14.08 -12.00
N ALA A 37 -10.83 14.02 -13.14
CA ALA A 37 -11.63 12.86 -13.50
C ALA A 37 -10.78 11.59 -13.71
N MET A 38 -9.60 11.73 -14.31
CA MET A 38 -8.64 10.62 -14.44
C MET A 38 -8.12 10.13 -13.08
N VAL A 39 -7.80 11.06 -12.17
CA VAL A 39 -7.40 10.75 -10.79
C VAL A 39 -8.51 10.03 -10.04
N GLU A 40 -9.76 10.46 -10.19
CA GLU A 40 -10.92 9.82 -9.55
C GLU A 40 -11.08 8.38 -10.05
N ARG A 41 -11.08 8.16 -11.37
CA ARG A 41 -11.11 6.82 -11.97
C ARG A 41 -9.95 5.94 -11.48
N LYS A 42 -8.75 6.51 -11.35
CA LYS A 42 -7.57 5.79 -10.84
C LYS A 42 -7.70 5.48 -9.35
N THR A 43 -8.32 6.35 -8.58
CA THR A 43 -8.62 6.15 -7.15
C THR A 43 -9.52 4.95 -6.98
N GLU A 44 -10.62 4.88 -7.74
CA GLU A 44 -11.54 3.75 -7.73
C GLU A 44 -10.85 2.46 -8.22
N GLN A 45 -9.96 2.53 -9.21
CA GLN A 45 -9.15 1.37 -9.62
C GLN A 45 -8.23 0.88 -8.49
N ILE A 46 -7.58 1.78 -7.75
CA ILE A 46 -6.73 1.43 -6.60
C ILE A 46 -7.58 0.86 -5.46
N MET A 47 -8.79 1.40 -5.27
CA MET A 47 -9.77 0.87 -4.32
C MET A 47 -10.35 -0.48 -4.77
N GLY A 48 -10.41 -0.81 -6.06
CA GLY A 48 -10.83 -2.14 -6.53
C GLY A 48 -9.72 -3.19 -6.59
N GLY A 49 -8.45 -2.79 -6.51
CA GLY A 49 -7.31 -3.69 -6.70
C GLY A 49 -6.66 -4.24 -5.43
N GLY A 50 -5.68 -5.13 -5.56
CA GLY A 50 -4.96 -5.76 -4.44
C GLY A 50 -3.84 -4.93 -3.80
N THR A 51 -3.72 -3.63 -4.11
CA THR A 51 -2.60 -2.81 -3.58
C THR A 51 -2.78 -2.58 -2.07
N VAL A 52 -1.75 -2.91 -1.29
CA VAL A 52 -1.70 -2.70 0.17
C VAL A 52 -0.76 -1.53 0.50
N ARG A 53 -1.15 -0.70 1.47
CA ARG A 53 -0.36 0.42 2.00
C ARG A 53 -0.47 0.49 3.51
N GLN A 54 0.59 0.95 4.16
CA GLN A 54 0.58 1.27 5.58
C GLN A 54 -0.27 2.54 5.80
N LEU A 55 -1.25 2.45 6.71
CA LEU A 55 -2.20 3.54 6.98
C LEU A 55 -1.93 4.26 8.31
N SER A 56 -1.29 3.58 9.25
CA SER A 56 -0.97 4.09 10.59
C SER A 56 0.55 4.10 10.82
N PRO A 57 1.03 4.84 11.83
CA PRO A 57 2.34 4.56 12.42
C PRO A 57 2.42 3.12 12.97
N LEU A 58 3.62 2.69 13.32
CA LEU A 58 3.82 1.42 14.02
C LEU A 58 3.33 1.58 15.46
N PHE A 59 2.50 0.65 15.90
CA PHE A 59 2.05 0.55 17.28
C PHE A 59 2.81 -0.59 17.96
N ASP A 60 3.17 -0.39 19.22
CA ASP A 60 3.86 -1.42 20.02
C ASP A 60 2.90 -2.53 20.47
N ALA A 61 1.59 -2.28 20.43
CA ALA A 61 0.58 -3.22 20.88
C ALA A 61 -0.57 -3.38 19.88
N PRO A 62 -1.04 -4.62 19.62
CA PRO A 62 -2.04 -4.89 18.60
C PRO A 62 -3.41 -4.27 18.92
N GLN A 63 -3.76 -4.07 20.19
CA GLN A 63 -5.04 -3.45 20.58
C GLN A 63 -5.17 -2.01 20.05
N TYR A 64 -4.08 -1.24 19.99
CA TYR A 64 -4.12 0.12 19.43
C TYR A 64 -4.33 0.08 17.91
N ALA A 65 -3.75 -0.91 17.22
CA ALA A 65 -4.00 -1.12 15.80
C ALA A 65 -5.45 -1.54 15.54
N GLN A 66 -6.06 -2.36 16.41
CA GLN A 66 -7.48 -2.72 16.33
C GLN A 66 -8.38 -1.49 16.51
N GLN A 67 -8.14 -0.68 17.54
CA GLN A 67 -8.89 0.57 17.78
C GLN A 67 -8.81 1.53 16.60
N PHE A 68 -7.62 1.66 15.99
CA PHE A 68 -7.44 2.46 14.78
C PHE A 68 -8.31 1.94 13.62
N ILE A 69 -8.29 0.62 13.38
CA ILE A 69 -9.12 -0.01 12.34
C ILE A 69 -10.60 0.23 12.62
N GLU A 70 -11.04 0.06 13.87
CA GLU A 70 -12.43 0.27 14.26
C GLU A 70 -12.88 1.72 14.00
N LEU A 71 -12.10 2.70 14.44
CA LEU A 71 -12.38 4.11 14.22
C LEU A 71 -12.40 4.46 12.72
N ALA A 72 -11.43 3.94 11.96
CA ALA A 72 -11.36 4.17 10.53
C ALA A 72 -12.54 3.54 9.77
N ARG A 73 -13.04 2.37 10.19
CA ARG A 73 -14.26 1.77 9.61
C ARG A 73 -15.50 2.63 9.87
N LYS A 74 -15.59 3.27 11.03
CA LYS A 74 -16.73 4.13 11.39
C LYS A 74 -16.73 5.47 10.65
N THR A 75 -15.54 6.01 10.35
CA THR A 75 -15.38 7.40 9.88
C THR A 75 -15.01 7.52 8.40
N LEU A 76 -14.42 6.48 7.78
CA LEU A 76 -13.83 6.56 6.45
C LEU A 76 -14.31 5.43 5.53
N LYS A 77 -14.28 5.69 4.21
CA LYS A 77 -14.39 4.65 3.18
C LYS A 77 -13.12 3.80 3.14
N CYS A 78 -13.22 2.59 3.64
CA CYS A 78 -12.11 1.65 3.81
C CYS A 78 -12.41 0.31 3.13
N ARG A 79 -11.33 -0.40 2.75
CA ARG A 79 -11.37 -1.81 2.35
C ARG A 79 -10.20 -2.56 2.98
N ASP A 80 -10.32 -3.89 3.11
CA ASP A 80 -9.24 -4.82 3.44
C ASP A 80 -8.28 -4.26 4.51
N MET A 81 -8.83 -3.90 5.67
CA MET A 81 -8.03 -3.40 6.79
C MET A 81 -7.58 -4.56 7.66
N HIS A 82 -6.27 -4.77 7.70
CA HIS A 82 -5.61 -5.86 8.43
C HIS A 82 -4.47 -5.29 9.28
N ILE A 83 -4.16 -5.97 10.37
CA ILE A 83 -2.99 -5.69 11.19
C ILE A 83 -1.82 -6.45 10.58
N ARG A 84 -0.67 -5.78 10.47
CA ARG A 84 0.58 -6.39 10.00
C ARG A 84 1.70 -6.03 10.95
N ALA A 85 2.59 -6.98 11.21
CA ALA A 85 3.77 -6.76 12.02
C ALA A 85 5.02 -6.74 11.15
N LYS A 86 6.07 -6.05 11.63
CA LYS A 86 7.40 -6.20 11.03
C LYS A 86 7.97 -7.55 11.44
N ALA A 87 8.40 -8.34 10.47
CA ALA A 87 9.03 -9.63 10.71
C ALA A 87 10.12 -9.89 9.67
N VAL A 88 11.00 -10.84 9.97
CA VAL A 88 11.95 -11.36 8.99
C VAL A 88 11.15 -12.07 7.89
N MET A 89 11.40 -11.68 6.64
CA MET A 89 10.81 -12.34 5.49
C MET A 89 11.51 -13.67 5.29
N VAL A 90 10.72 -14.73 5.27
CA VAL A 90 11.15 -16.07 4.91
C VAL A 90 10.82 -16.35 3.45
N ASP A 91 11.59 -17.24 2.83
CA ASP A 91 11.27 -17.81 1.53
C ASP A 91 10.18 -18.91 1.64
N ALA A 92 9.92 -19.63 0.55
CA ALA A 92 8.91 -20.69 0.53
C ALA A 92 9.32 -21.93 1.35
N GLN A 93 10.60 -22.03 1.74
CA GLN A 93 11.21 -23.11 2.49
C GLN A 93 11.33 -22.78 3.99
N GLY A 94 10.99 -21.55 4.38
CA GLY A 94 11.07 -21.07 5.76
C GLY A 94 12.42 -20.45 6.12
N GLU A 95 13.35 -20.33 5.16
CA GLU A 95 14.66 -19.75 5.40
C GLU A 95 14.61 -18.21 5.30
N PRO A 96 15.31 -17.47 6.17
CA PRO A 96 15.38 -16.01 6.09
C PRO A 96 15.95 -15.53 4.75
N ILE A 97 15.24 -14.63 4.07
CA ILE A 97 15.75 -13.99 2.86
C ILE A 97 16.89 -13.04 3.25
N ILE A 98 18.14 -13.43 2.98
CA ILE A 98 19.31 -12.61 3.29
C ILE A 98 19.55 -11.58 2.19
N ASN A 99 19.81 -10.33 2.58
CA ASN A 99 20.23 -9.31 1.63
C ASN A 99 21.71 -9.55 1.22
N PRO A 100 22.02 -9.73 -0.08
CA PRO A 100 23.37 -10.05 -0.53
C PRO A 100 24.41 -8.97 -0.20
N LYS A 101 23.98 -7.70 -0.06
CA LYS A 101 24.88 -6.57 0.24
C LYS A 101 25.17 -6.42 1.73
N THR A 102 24.16 -6.59 2.58
CA THR A 102 24.27 -6.30 4.02
C THR A 102 24.43 -7.56 4.87
N LYS A 103 24.24 -8.75 4.30
CA LYS A 103 24.21 -10.06 4.98
C LYS A 103 23.18 -10.17 6.12
N ALA A 104 22.33 -9.16 6.28
CA ALA A 104 21.27 -9.14 7.27
C ALA A 104 19.98 -9.76 6.71
N PRO A 105 19.14 -10.38 7.56
CA PRO A 105 17.81 -10.84 7.16
C PRO A 105 16.95 -9.66 6.68
N LYS A 106 16.21 -9.89 5.60
CA LYS A 106 15.30 -8.89 5.03
C LYS A 106 14.08 -8.75 5.93
N VAL A 107 13.90 -7.58 6.54
CA VAL A 107 12.71 -7.27 7.33
C VAL A 107 11.62 -6.71 6.42
N GLY A 108 10.43 -7.27 6.52
CA GLY A 108 9.23 -6.85 5.79
C GLY A 108 8.01 -6.81 6.71
N PHE A 109 6.84 -6.64 6.11
CA PHE A 109 5.58 -6.77 6.85
C PHE A 109 4.98 -8.15 6.61
N THR A 110 4.49 -8.80 7.66
CA THR A 110 3.75 -10.07 7.62
C THR A 110 2.37 -9.90 8.25
N GLU A 111 1.46 -10.84 8.04
CA GLU A 111 0.11 -10.79 8.62
C GLU A 111 0.15 -11.00 10.14
N TRP A 112 -0.75 -10.33 10.87
CA TRP A 112 -0.92 -10.49 12.31
C TRP A 112 -2.19 -11.30 12.64
N PRO A 113 -2.16 -12.23 13.60
CA PRO A 113 -0.96 -12.69 14.32
C PRO A 113 -0.01 -13.39 13.34
N PRO A 114 1.31 -13.29 13.52
CA PRO A 114 2.25 -14.07 12.72
C PRO A 114 1.82 -15.53 12.86
N LYS A 115 1.59 -16.21 11.72
CA LYS A 115 1.41 -17.66 11.77
C LYS A 115 2.62 -18.23 12.50
N GLN A 116 2.39 -18.88 13.64
CA GLN A 116 3.37 -19.75 14.25
C GLN A 116 3.52 -20.94 13.30
N GLU A 117 4.28 -20.76 12.22
CA GLU A 117 4.82 -21.87 11.47
C GLU A 117 5.89 -22.46 12.37
N SER A 118 5.45 -23.42 13.20
CA SER A 118 6.21 -24.32 14.05
C SER A 118 7.58 -23.79 14.48
N GLN A 119 7.68 -23.41 15.76
CA GLN A 119 8.86 -23.81 16.52
C GLN A 119 8.96 -25.34 16.42
N ALA A 120 9.55 -25.84 15.33
CA ALA A 120 9.89 -27.25 15.21
C ALA A 120 11.12 -27.45 16.10
N ALA A 121 10.82 -27.97 17.30
CA ALA A 121 11.55 -29.00 18.05
C ALA A 121 13.05 -28.71 18.34
N ALA A 122 13.41 -28.42 19.59
CA ALA A 122 13.71 -29.38 20.66
C ALA A 122 15.17 -29.83 20.61
#